data_AF-A0A5C3KIB3-F1
#
_entry.id   AF-A0A5C3KIB3-F1
#
_cell.length_a   1.000
_cell.length_b   1.000
_cell.length_c   1.000
_cell.angle_alpha   90.00
_cell.angle_beta   90.00
_cell.angle_gamma   90.00
#
_symmetry.space_group_name_H-M   'P 1'
#
loop_
_entity.id
_entity.type
_entity.pdbx_description
1 polymer ?
#
loop_
_entity_poly.entity_id
_entity_poly.type
_entity_poly.pdbx_seq_one_letter_code
_entity_poly.pdbx_strand_id
1 'polypeptide(L)'
;MPPREPMWYCHECHSEMRPLMVPDPVCASCHGSFVEKLENSEDDPRQFALGNTVDHNDDNPPAPSIDAFLLSLQALMDRGMSQRQRLRPDGSSPV
;
A
#
# COMPACT_ATOMS: atom_id res chain seq x y z
N MET A 1 29.03 -1.71 -19.42
CA MET A 1 27.65 -1.64 -19.95
C MET A 1 27.29 -0.18 -20.11
N PRO A 2 26.70 0.25 -21.23
CA PRO A 2 26.17 1.60 -21.35
C PRO A 2 25.10 1.83 -20.27
N PRO A 3 24.93 3.07 -19.76
CA PRO A 3 23.86 3.38 -18.85
C PRO A 3 22.52 3.04 -19.53
N ARG A 4 21.66 2.30 -18.83
CA ARG A 4 20.25 2.15 -19.22
C ARG A 4 19.66 3.55 -19.35
N GLU A 5 19.01 3.84 -20.48
CA GLU A 5 18.31 5.10 -20.67
C GLU A 5 17.39 5.35 -19.45
N PRO A 6 17.41 6.56 -18.87
CA PRO A 6 16.63 6.87 -17.67
C PRO A 6 15.14 6.67 -17.97
N MET A 7 14.45 5.93 -17.11
CA MET A 7 13.00 5.73 -17.18
C MET A 7 12.29 7.00 -16.71
N TRP A 8 11.10 7.28 -17.23
CA TRP A 8 10.28 8.42 -16.81
C TRP A 8 8.91 7.96 -16.36
N TYR A 9 8.26 8.74 -15.51
CA TYR A 9 6.91 8.50 -15.06
C TYR A 9 6.00 9.65 -15.47
N CYS A 10 4.86 9.31 -16.07
CA CYS A 10 3.81 10.28 -16.37
C CYS A 10 2.75 10.20 -15.28
N HIS A 11 2.51 11.32 -14.59
CA HIS A 11 1.54 11.37 -13.50
C HIS A 11 0.09 11.42 -14.00
N GLU A 12 -0.15 11.87 -15.23
CA GLU A 12 -1.50 11.85 -15.82
C GLU A 12 -1.89 10.42 -16.20
N CYS A 13 -1.00 9.70 -16.87
CA CYS A 13 -1.24 8.31 -17.28
C CYS A 13 -1.02 7.30 -16.15
N HIS A 14 -0.40 7.73 -15.05
CA HIS A 14 0.03 6.86 -13.94
C HIS A 14 0.90 5.69 -14.42
N SER A 15 1.81 5.97 -15.37
CA SER A 15 2.58 4.93 -16.04
C SER A 15 4.02 5.33 -16.32
N GLU A 16 4.89 4.33 -16.28
CA GLU A 16 6.28 4.43 -16.71
C GLU A 16 6.37 4.48 -18.23
N MET A 17 7.25 5.34 -18.75
CA MET A 17 7.31 5.63 -20.17
C MET A 17 8.66 6.24 -20.59
N ARG A 18 8.91 6.33 -21.90
CA ARG A 18 10.05 7.06 -22.49
C ARG A 18 9.56 8.37 -23.13
N PRO A 19 10.03 9.53 -22.69
CA PRO A 19 9.49 10.81 -23.14
C PRO A 19 9.90 11.13 -24.57
N LEU A 20 9.09 11.95 -25.24
CA LEU A 20 9.49 12.65 -26.46
C LEU A 20 10.26 13.91 -26.04
N MET A 21 11.41 14.15 -26.66
CA MET A 21 12.31 15.25 -26.29
C MET A 21 12.18 16.43 -27.26
N VAL A 22 11.08 17.22 -27.25
CA VAL A 22 11.05 18.52 -27.96
C VAL A 22 9.90 19.43 -27.51
N PRO A 23 10.13 20.73 -27.18
CA PRO A 23 11.39 21.34 -26.69
C PRO A 23 11.75 20.91 -25.26
N ASP A 24 10.77 20.37 -24.52
CA ASP A 24 10.87 19.81 -23.16
C ASP A 24 10.40 18.34 -23.18
N PRO A 25 10.73 17.53 -22.15
CA PRO A 25 10.26 16.15 -22.07
C PRO A 25 8.73 16.11 -21.92
N VAL A 26 8.06 15.37 -22.80
CA VAL A 26 6.61 15.14 -22.74
C VAL A 26 6.25 13.66 -22.85
N CYS A 27 5.10 13.29 -22.33
CA CYS A 27 4.59 11.93 -22.45
C CYS A 27 4.26 11.58 -23.91
N ALA A 28 4.79 10.48 -24.44
CA ALA A 28 4.52 9.97 -25.79
C ALA A 28 3.08 9.47 -25.98
N SER A 29 2.34 9.25 -24.89
CA SER A 29 0.95 8.77 -24.93
C SER A 29 -0.06 9.91 -24.85
N CYS A 30 0.07 10.80 -23.85
CA CYS A 30 -0.88 11.91 -23.65
C CYS A 30 -0.36 13.27 -24.12
N HIS A 31 0.92 13.39 -24.47
CA HIS A 31 1.61 14.66 -24.79
C HIS A 31 1.62 15.70 -23.65
N GLY A 32 1.29 15.28 -22.43
CA GLY A 32 1.41 16.11 -21.23
C GLY A 32 2.87 16.33 -20.82
N SER A 33 3.15 17.50 -20.26
CA SER A 33 4.47 17.89 -19.74
C SER A 33 4.70 17.50 -18.28
N PHE A 34 3.68 16.94 -17.62
CA PHE A 34 3.78 16.50 -16.23
C PHE A 34 4.42 15.11 -16.15
N VAL A 35 5.73 15.08 -16.41
CA VAL A 35 6.59 13.88 -16.41
C VAL A 35 7.78 14.07 -15.46
N GLU A 36 8.15 13.00 -14.76
CA GLU A 36 9.28 12.95 -13.83
C GLU A 36 10.33 11.94 -14.30
N LYS A 37 11.62 12.28 -14.15
CA LYS A 37 12.74 11.40 -14.48
C LYS A 37 13.05 10.49 -13.28
N LEU A 38 12.97 9.18 -13.47
CA LEU A 38 13.34 8.20 -12.45
C LEU A 38 14.85 7.91 -12.56
N GLU A 39 15.64 8.62 -11.75
CA GLU A 39 17.11 8.47 -11.71
C GLU A 39 17.57 7.25 -10.90
N ASN A 40 16.81 6.85 -9.87
CA ASN A 40 17.11 5.69 -9.03
C ASN A 40 15.90 4.75 -8.94
N SER A 41 16.12 3.48 -9.29
CA SER A 41 15.12 2.42 -9.04
C SER A 41 14.94 2.13 -7.54
N GLU A 42 15.88 2.54 -6.70
CA GLU A 42 15.89 2.31 -5.25
C GLU A 42 14.96 3.25 -4.47
N ASP A 43 14.51 4.35 -5.08
CA ASP A 43 13.58 5.32 -4.47
C ASP A 43 12.12 5.05 -4.87
N ASP A 44 11.84 3.87 -5.45
CA ASP A 44 10.49 3.45 -5.79
C ASP A 44 9.77 2.96 -4.52
N PRO A 45 8.76 3.67 -4.01
CA PRO A 45 8.07 3.30 -2.77
C PRO A 45 7.33 1.95 -2.87
N ARG A 46 7.15 1.41 -4.08
CA ARG A 46 6.59 0.06 -4.29
C ARG A 46 7.56 -1.05 -3.87
N GLN A 47 8.86 -0.76 -3.76
CA GLN A 47 9.83 -1.74 -3.25
C GLN A 47 9.62 -2.06 -1.77
N PHE A 48 9.10 -1.12 -0.97
CA PHE A 48 8.76 -1.40 0.43
C PHE A 48 7.69 -2.49 0.56
N ALA A 49 6.79 -2.64 -0.42
CA ALA A 49 5.73 -3.65 -0.40
C ALA A 49 6.26 -5.09 -0.66
N LEU A 50 7.41 -5.22 -1.32
CA LEU A 50 7.99 -6.52 -1.71
C LEU A 50 8.86 -7.14 -0.61
N GLY A 51 9.32 -6.36 0.37
CA GLY A 51 10.16 -6.85 1.48
C GLY A 51 9.44 -7.76 2.49
N ASN A 52 8.12 -7.94 2.37
CA ASN A 52 7.32 -8.73 3.30
C ASN A 52 7.10 -10.19 2.88
N THR A 53 7.70 -10.65 1.77
CA THR A 53 7.53 -12.02 1.25
C THR A 53 8.81 -12.86 1.22
N VAL A 54 9.90 -12.41 1.85
CA VAL A 54 11.13 -13.19 1.96
C VAL A 54 11.08 -14.09 3.20
N ASP A 55 10.66 -15.33 2.96
CA ASP A 55 11.05 -16.58 3.63
C ASP A 55 11.46 -16.49 5.12
N HIS A 56 10.48 -16.80 5.98
CA HIS A 56 10.61 -16.96 7.43
C HIS A 56 11.48 -18.21 7.76
N ASN A 57 12.81 -18.12 7.62
CA ASN A 57 13.73 -19.08 8.24
C ASN A 57 13.90 -18.72 9.74
N ASP A 58 12.95 -19.22 10.53
CA ASP A 58 13.06 -19.85 11.86
C ASP A 58 13.89 -19.30 13.05
N ASP A 59 14.47 -18.11 13.09
CA ASP A 59 15.05 -17.63 14.38
C ASP A 59 15.12 -16.10 14.51
N ASN A 60 13.97 -15.43 14.47
CA ASN A 60 13.87 -14.05 14.96
C ASN A 60 12.47 -13.83 15.53
N PRO A 61 12.31 -13.43 16.80
CA PRO A 61 10.98 -13.11 17.33
C PRO A 61 10.35 -12.03 16.43
N PRO A 62 9.12 -12.24 15.93
CA PRO A 62 8.53 -11.31 14.99
C PRO A 62 8.37 -9.95 15.68
N ALA A 63 8.98 -8.92 15.10
CA ALA A 63 8.58 -7.55 15.37
C ALA A 63 7.06 -7.47 15.25
N PRO A 64 6.35 -6.70 16.12
CA PRO A 64 4.90 -6.69 16.15
C PRO A 64 4.38 -6.29 14.76
N SER A 65 3.93 -7.28 14.01
CA SER A 65 3.45 -7.10 12.65
C SER A 65 2.14 -6.35 12.70
N ILE A 66 1.87 -5.59 11.64
CA ILE A 66 0.63 -4.82 11.52
C ILE A 66 -0.57 -5.75 11.60
N ASP A 67 -0.45 -7.00 11.14
CA ASP A 67 -1.47 -8.04 11.31
C ASP A 67 -1.81 -8.31 12.79
N ALA A 68 -0.81 -8.41 13.68
CA ALA A 68 -1.06 -8.61 15.11
C ALA A 68 -1.80 -7.42 15.73
N PHE A 69 -1.48 -6.21 15.28
CA PHE A 69 -2.21 -5.00 15.68
C PHE A 69 -3.65 -5.01 15.14
N LEU A 70 -3.86 -5.35 13.87
CA LEU A 70 -5.18 -5.41 13.23
C LEU A 70 -6.07 -6.48 13.88
N LEU A 71 -5.53 -7.67 14.20
CA LEU A 71 -6.26 -8.71 14.94
C LEU A 71 -6.64 -8.25 16.35
N SER A 72 -5.76 -7.54 17.05
CA SER A 72 -6.07 -6.97 18.38
C SER A 72 -7.18 -5.92 18.31
N LEU A 73 -7.14 -5.06 17.30
CA LEU A 73 -8.17 -4.05 17.07
C LEU A 73 -9.53 -4.69 16.76
N GLN A 74 -9.51 -5.74 15.93
CA GLN A 74 -10.70 -6.48 15.54
C GLN A 74 -11.33 -7.21 16.74
N ALA A 75 -10.52 -7.81 17.62
CA ALA A 75 -10.97 -8.43 18.86
C ALA A 75 -11.60 -7.41 19.83
N LEU A 76 -11.08 -6.19 19.90
CA LEU A 76 -11.64 -5.13 20.73
C LEU A 76 -13.03 -4.68 20.22
N MET A 77 -13.18 -4.54 18.90
CA MET A 77 -14.46 -4.17 18.28
C MET A 77 -15.54 -5.25 18.46
N ASP A 78 -15.17 -6.53 18.29
CA ASP A 78 -16.09 -7.67 18.46
C ASP A 78 -16.61 -7.79 19.90
N ARG A 79 -15.73 -7.55 20.88
CA ARG A 79 -16.11 -7.51 22.30
C ARG A 79 -17.10 -6.39 22.62
N GLY A 80 -17.00 -5.25 21.93
CA GLY A 80 -17.94 -4.13 22.06
C GLY A 80 -19.34 -4.45 21.54
N MET A 81 -19.46 -5.30 20.52
CA MET A 81 -20.76 -5.71 19.95
C MET A 81 -21.45 -6.79 20.79
N SER A 82 -20.67 -7.72 21.35
CA SER A 82 -21.18 -8.81 22.20
C SER A 82 -21.65 -8.33 23.59
N GLN A 83 -21.11 -7.20 24.10
CA GLN A 83 -21.53 -6.63 25.39
C GLN A 83 -22.89 -5.92 25.32
N ARG A 84 -23.26 -5.38 24.14
CA ARG A 84 -24.57 -4.77 23.90
C ARG A 84 -25.74 -5.77 23.90
N GLN A 85 -25.48 -7.05 23.64
CA GLN A 85 -26.52 -8.08 23.67
C GLN A 85 -26.81 -8.63 25.08
N ARG A 86 -25.91 -8.46 26.05
CA ARG A 86 -26.10 -8.98 27.43
C ARG A 86 -26.82 -8.03 28.39
N LEU A 87 -27.18 -6.83 27.94
CA LEU A 87 -27.92 -5.83 28.71
C LEU A 87 -29.37 -5.70 28.23
N ARG A 88 -30.07 -6.82 27.96
CA ARG A 88 -31.53 -6.84 28.04
C ARG A 88 -31.90 -7.35 29.43
N PRO A 89 -32.36 -6.49 30.35
CA PRO A 89 -32.95 -6.98 31.59
C PRO A 89 -34.24 -7.72 31.26
N ASP A 90 -34.35 -8.87 31.91
CA ASP A 90 -35.56 -9.65 32.15
C ASP A 90 -36.77 -8.72 32.41
N GLY A 91 -37.86 -8.94 31.68
CA GLY A 91 -39.00 -8.03 31.72
C GLY A 91 -40.23 -8.52 30.95
N SER A 92 -40.94 -9.46 31.57
CA SER A 92 -42.41 -9.56 31.59
C SER A 92 -43.17 -10.12 30.37
N SER A 93 -43.80 -11.29 30.60
CA SER A 93 -45.06 -11.77 29.98
C SER A 93 -46.16 -10.67 29.99
N PRO A 94 -47.18 -10.64 29.11
CA PRO A 94 -48.19 -11.72 28.99
C PRO A 94 -48.85 -11.90 27.59
N VAL A 95 -49.57 -13.03 27.40
CA VAL A 95 -51.02 -13.18 27.08
C VAL A 95 -51.31 -14.67 26.89
#